data_AF-A0A392PVW0-F1
#
_entry.id   AF-A0A392PVW0-F1
#
_cell.length_a   1.000
_cell.length_b   1.000
_cell.length_c   1.000
_cell.angle_alpha   90.00
_cell.angle_beta   90.00
_cell.angle_gamma   90.00
#
_symmetry.space_group_name_H-M   'P 1'
#
loop_
_entity.id
_entity.type
_entity.pdbx_description
1 polymer ?
#
loop_
_entity_poly.entity_id
_entity_poly.type
_entity_poly.pdbx_seq_one_letter_code
_entity_poly.pdbx_strand_id
1 'polypeptide(L)' 'WFSRWQRYVGDCAGMLSTDQQSSDRPGPIDNSDIISNGSNCDGNDLDIHRTLAEETDYVLVPQEVWERLLEW' A
#
# COMPACT_ATOMS: atom_id res chain seq x y z
N TRP A 1 3.51 1.43 1.64
CA TRP A 1 3.34 1.24 0.18
C TRP A 1 2.75 2.46 -0.53
N PHE A 2 1.61 2.99 -0.07
CA PHE A 2 0.82 4.02 -0.77
C PHE A 2 1.58 5.30 -1.16
N SER A 3 2.40 5.88 -0.26
CA SER A 3 3.18 7.09 -0.59
C SER A 3 4.20 6.87 -1.71
N ARG A 4 4.76 5.66 -1.81
CA ARG A 4 5.65 5.27 -2.92
C ARG A 4 4.87 5.16 -4.24
N TRP A 5 3.67 4.59 -4.19
CA TRP A 5 2.76 4.55 -5.34
C TRP A 5 2.35 5.95 -5.81
N GLN A 6 1.98 6.85 -4.89
CA GLN A 6 1.63 8.23 -5.24
C GLN A 6 2.81 8.96 -5.90
N ARG A 7 4.03 8.78 -5.37
CA ARG A 7 5.24 9.34 -5.98
C ARG A 7 5.47 8.77 -7.37
N TYR A 8 5.35 7.45 -7.54
CA TYR A 8 5.50 6.79 -8.85
C TYR A 8 4.51 7.33 -9.90
N VAL A 9 3.23 7.45 -9.55
CA VAL A 9 2.20 7.99 -10.47
C VAL A 9 2.40 9.49 -10.73
N GLY A 10 2.76 10.25 -9.69
CA GLY A 10 3.05 11.68 -9.79
C GLY A 10 4.27 11.99 -10.66
N ASP A 11 5.34 11.20 -10.56
CA ASP A 11 6.54 11.33 -11.41
C ASP A 11 6.26 10.91 -12.85
N CYS A 12 5.43 9.88 -13.07
CA CYS A 12 4.98 9.49 -14.41
C CYS A 12 4.22 10.61 -15.14
N ALA A 13 3.53 11.48 -14.40
CA ALA A 13 2.82 12.63 -14.99
C ALA A 13 3.78 13.77 -15.39
N GLY A 14 5.00 13.79 -14.87
CA GLY A 14 5.95 14.91 -15.02
C GLY A 14 7.14 14.66 -15.95
N MET A 15 7.59 13.40 -16.18
CA MET A 15 8.90 13.17 -16.81
C MET A 15 8.93 12.09 -17.91
N LEU A 16 9.36 12.54 -19.11
CA LEU A 16 9.66 11.77 -20.32
C LEU A 16 11.03 11.04 -20.24
N SER A 17 11.37 10.38 -19.13
CA SER A 17 12.64 9.65 -19.00
C SER A 17 12.41 8.23 -18.49
N THR A 18 12.23 7.33 -19.46
CA THR A 18 11.94 5.89 -19.32
C THR A 18 12.94 5.12 -18.44
N ASP A 19 14.12 5.68 -18.18
CA ASP A 19 15.22 4.97 -17.52
C ASP A 19 15.19 5.01 -15.97
N GLN A 20 14.45 5.95 -15.35
CA GLN A 20 14.31 6.04 -13.87
C GLN A 20 12.99 5.45 -13.34
N GLN A 21 12.02 5.15 -14.20
CA GLN A 21 10.69 4.67 -13.77
C GLN A 21 10.73 3.27 -13.13
N SER A 22 11.74 2.46 -13.44
CA SER A 22 11.82 1.08 -12.93
C SER A 22 12.19 0.99 -11.45
N SER A 23 12.99 1.94 -10.93
CA SER A 23 13.47 1.94 -9.54
C SER A 23 12.41 2.35 -8.52
N ASP A 24 11.41 3.14 -8.93
CA ASP A 24 10.40 3.71 -8.03
C ASP A 24 9.06 2.97 -8.04
N ARG A 25 8.92 1.90 -8.84
CA ARG A 25 7.70 1.08 -8.83
C ARG A 25 7.50 0.51 -7.41
N PRO A 26 6.32 0.73 -6.79
CA PRO A 26 6.09 0.35 -5.40
C PRO A 26 6.04 -1.17 -5.15
N GLY A 27 5.99 -1.98 -6.23
CA GLY A 27 5.85 -3.44 -6.14
C GLY A 27 4.43 -3.87 -5.75
N PRO A 28 4.20 -5.16 -5.44
CA PRO A 28 2.93 -5.64 -4.91
C PRO A 28 2.52 -4.89 -3.64
N ILE A 29 1.21 -4.73 -3.40
CA ILE A 29 0.72 -4.11 -2.16
C ILE A 29 1.18 -4.94 -0.97
N ASP A 30 1.83 -4.27 -0.03
CA ASP A 30 2.31 -4.86 1.23
C ASP A 30 1.71 -4.10 2.41
N ASN A 31 0.89 -4.81 3.18
CA ASN A 31 0.21 -4.35 4.40
C ASN A 31 0.73 -5.09 5.64
N SER A 32 1.83 -5.82 5.55
CA SER A 32 2.39 -6.59 6.67
C SER A 32 2.70 -5.71 7.89
N ASP A 33 3.09 -4.45 7.67
CA ASP A 33 3.40 -3.49 8.73
C ASP A 33 2.18 -3.07 9.58
N ILE A 34 0.96 -3.16 9.02
CA ILE A 34 -0.27 -2.74 9.73
C ILE A 34 -1.03 -3.92 10.35
N ILE A 35 -0.66 -5.14 9.98
CA ILE A 35 -1.30 -6.36 10.43
C ILE A 35 -0.50 -6.98 11.59
N SER A 36 -1.15 -7.14 12.73
CA SER A 36 -0.67 -7.99 13.81
C SER A 36 -0.93 -9.45 13.45
N ASN A 37 0.12 -10.27 13.42
CA ASN A 37 -0.03 -11.72 13.40
C ASN A 37 -0.56 -12.15 14.77
N GLY A 38 -1.89 -12.14 14.92
CA GLY A 38 -2.57 -12.53 16.14
C GLY A 38 -2.12 -13.92 16.55
N SER A 39 -1.36 -14.02 17.64
CA SER A 39 -1.05 -15.29 18.31
C SER A 39 -2.29 -15.78 19.07
N ASN A 40 -3.44 -15.83 18.41
CA ASN A 40 -4.61 -16.48 18.96
C ASN A 40 -4.79 -17.80 18.25
N CYS A 41 -4.73 -18.83 19.09
CA CYS A 41 -4.93 -20.23 18.81
C CYS A 41 -6.37 -20.54 18.37
N ASP A 42 -6.84 -19.90 17.30
CA ASP A 42 -7.93 -20.41 16.46
C ASP A 42 -7.92 -19.62 15.15
N GLY A 43 -7.99 -20.32 14.02
CA GLY A 43 -7.42 -19.88 12.74
C GLY A 43 -7.88 -18.53 12.17
N ASN A 44 -6.94 -17.86 11.49
CA ASN A 44 -7.13 -16.82 10.47
C ASN A 44 -7.57 -15.41 10.92
N ASP A 45 -7.50 -15.07 12.21
CA ASP A 45 -7.76 -13.69 12.65
C ASP A 45 -6.50 -12.82 12.50
N LEU A 46 -6.35 -12.20 11.33
CA LEU A 46 -5.43 -11.07 11.11
C LEU A 46 -6.05 -9.85 11.82
N ASP A 47 -5.39 -9.33 12.86
CA ASP A 47 -5.84 -8.13 13.57
C ASP A 47 -5.04 -6.90 13.10
N ILE A 48 -5.62 -5.71 13.18
CA ILE A 48 -4.92 -4.45 12.84
C ILE A 48 -4.28 -3.89 14.11
N HIS A 49 -3.07 -3.35 14.01
CA HIS A 49 -2.42 -2.72 15.17
C HIS A 49 -3.29 -1.57 15.73
N ARG A 50 -3.67 -1.66 17.00
CA ARG A 50 -4.61 -0.71 17.66
C ARG A 50 -4.06 0.71 17.83
N THR A 51 -2.76 0.90 17.63
CA THR A 51 -2.06 2.19 17.80
C THR A 51 -1.90 2.95 16.49
N LEU A 52 -2.35 2.39 15.36
CA LEU A 52 -2.19 3.03 14.06
C LEU A 52 -3.13 4.23 13.92
N ALA A 53 -2.64 5.28 13.28
CA ALA A 53 -3.40 6.45 12.91
C ALA A 53 -3.68 6.47 11.41
N GLU A 54 -4.94 6.75 11.06
CA GLU A 54 -5.34 7.03 9.68
C GLU A 54 -4.57 8.26 9.13
N GLU A 55 -4.31 8.27 7.83
CA GLU A 55 -3.50 9.27 7.10
C GLU A 55 -2.00 9.28 7.44
N THR A 56 -1.58 8.58 8.50
CA THR A 56 -0.17 8.47 8.90
C THR A 56 0.37 7.07 8.64
N ASP A 57 -0.28 6.06 9.21
CA ASP A 57 0.16 4.67 9.16
C ASP A 57 -0.61 3.85 8.10
N TYR A 58 -1.87 4.20 7.84
CA TYR A 58 -2.68 3.62 6.77
C TYR A 58 -3.60 4.67 6.15
N VAL A 59 -4.08 4.38 4.95
CA VAL A 59 -5.07 5.20 4.24
C VAL A 59 -6.29 4.36 3.90
N LEU A 60 -7.47 4.93 4.05
CA LEU A 60 -8.70 4.32 3.56
C LEU A 60 -8.95 4.77 2.12
N VAL A 61 -9.21 3.81 1.24
CA VAL A 61 -9.57 4.08 -0.15
C VAL A 61 -10.95 3.49 -0.44
N PRO A 62 -11.73 4.11 -1.35
CA PRO A 62 -12.96 3.50 -1.83
C PRO A 62 -12.69 2.10 -2.40
N GLN A 63 -13.66 1.19 -2.28
CA GLN A 63 -13.52 -0.20 -2.75
C GLN A 63 -13.09 -0.26 -4.22
N GLU A 64 -13.69 0.57 -5.07
CA GLU A 64 -13.38 0.62 -6.51
C GLU A 64 -11.90 0.98 -6.76
N VAL A 65 -11.33 1.84 -5.91
CA VAL A 65 -9.91 2.22 -6.00
C VAL A 65 -9.03 1.07 -5.55
N TRP A 66 -9.40 0.38 -4.47
CA TRP A 66 -8.69 -0.80 -3.98
C TRP A 66 -8.61 -1.91 -5.04
N GLU A 67 -9.74 -2.22 -5.69
CA GLU A 67 -9.80 -3.22 -6.75
C GLU A 67 -8.85 -2.88 -7.91
N ARG A 68 -8.77 -1.60 -8.29
CA ARG A 68 -7.85 -1.15 -9.35
C ARG A 68 -6.39 -1.23 -8.94
N LEU A 69 -6.07 -0.89 -7.69
CA LEU A 69 -4.71 -1.00 -7.17
C LEU A 69 -4.23 -2.45 -7.07
N LEU A 70 -5.14 -3.40 -6.81
CA LEU A 70 -4.84 -4.83 -6.80
C LEU A 70 -4.65 -5.43 -8.19
N GLU A 71 -5.31 -4.86 -9.21
CA GLU A 71 -5.22 -5.33 -10.60
C GLU A 71 -3.87 -4.99 -11.27
N TRP A 72 -3.22 -3.91 -10.84
CA TRP A 72 -1.98 -3.35 -11.42
C TRP A 72 -0.67 -3.95 -10.88
#